data_AF-X1I6Z5-F1
#
_entry.id   AF-X1I6Z5-F1
#
_cell.length_a   1.000
_cell.length_b   1.000
_cell.length_c   1.000
_cell.angle_alpha   90.00
_cell.angle_beta   90.00
_cell.angle_gamma   90.00
#
_symmetry.space_group_name_H-M   'P 1'
#
loop_
_entity.id
_entity.type
_entity.pdbx_description
1 polymer ?
#
loop_
_entity_poly.entity_id
_entity_poly.type
_entity_poly.pdbx_seq_one_letter_code
_entity_poly.pdbx_strand_id
1 'polypeptide(L)'
;MAIERTLSIIKPDAVAKNVIGQIYSRFEGAGLKIVASRMAHLSRADAEKFYAVHAARPFFKDLVDFMISGPVMIQVLEGEGAILKNRDLMGATDPKKAEKGTKGEFRP
;
A
#
# COMPACT_ATOMS: atom_id res chain seq x y z
N MET A 1 -18.33 5.01 -16.19
CA MET A 1 -18.17 3.67 -15.58
C MET A 1 -18.43 3.80 -14.08
N ALA A 2 -18.31 2.73 -13.28
CA ALA A 2 -18.48 2.84 -11.82
C ALA A 2 -17.25 3.51 -11.18
N ILE A 3 -17.48 4.49 -10.30
CA ILE A 3 -16.44 5.05 -9.44
C ILE A 3 -16.17 4.07 -8.31
N GLU A 4 -14.92 3.63 -8.19
CA GLU A 4 -14.47 2.72 -7.15
C GLU A 4 -13.64 3.48 -6.11
N ARG A 5 -13.61 2.93 -4.89
CA ARG A 5 -12.67 3.32 -3.85
C ARG A 5 -11.84 2.11 -3.44
N THR A 6 -10.56 2.33 -3.21
CA THR A 6 -9.65 1.30 -2.71
C THR A 6 -8.73 1.85 -1.63
N LEU A 7 -8.30 0.97 -0.74
CA LEU A 7 -7.33 1.27 0.30
C LEU A 7 -5.92 1.04 -0.26
N SER A 8 -5.01 1.98 -0.01
CA SER A 8 -3.59 1.84 -0.28
C SER A 8 -2.80 2.28 0.93
N ILE A 9 -1.68 1.62 1.21
CA ILE A 9 -0.82 1.91 2.36
C ILE A 9 0.62 2.03 1.85
N ILE A 10 1.25 3.18 2.05
CA ILE A 10 2.69 3.37 1.83
C ILE A 10 3.40 2.83 3.08
N LYS A 11 4.28 1.84 2.89
CA LYS A 11 4.95 1.11 3.97
C LYS A 11 6.06 1.90 4.64
N PRO A 12 6.54 1.44 5.83
CA PRO A 12 7.53 2.18 6.59
C PRO A 12 8.84 2.46 5.85
N ASP A 13 9.28 1.56 4.97
CA ASP A 13 10.53 1.74 4.22
C ASP A 13 10.40 2.83 3.15
N ALA A 14 9.24 2.94 2.48
CA ALA A 14 8.96 4.00 1.51
C ALA A 14 8.76 5.36 2.21
N VAL A 15 8.13 5.38 3.38
CA VAL A 15 8.04 6.58 4.22
C VAL A 15 9.44 7.02 4.66
N ALA A 16 10.27 6.11 5.17
CA ALA A 16 11.65 6.40 5.60
C ALA A 16 12.55 6.90 4.46
N LYS A 17 12.25 6.52 3.21
CA LYS A 17 12.94 7.01 1.99
C LYS A 17 12.45 8.38 1.53
N ASN A 18 11.48 9.01 2.21
CA ASN A 18 10.90 10.30 1.86
C ASN A 18 10.32 10.36 0.43
N VAL A 19 9.69 9.27 -0.04
CA VAL A 19 9.12 9.19 -1.41
C VAL A 19 7.60 9.31 -1.49
N ILE A 20 6.91 9.71 -0.41
CA ILE A 20 5.44 9.83 -0.35
C ILE A 20 4.91 10.71 -1.49
N GLY A 21 5.48 11.90 -1.69
CA GLY A 21 5.04 12.82 -2.75
C GLY A 21 5.18 12.22 -4.14
N GLN A 22 6.25 11.46 -4.41
CA GLN A 22 6.45 10.79 -5.69
C GLN A 22 5.40 9.69 -5.93
N ILE A 23 5.01 8.97 -4.87
CA ILE A 23 3.96 7.96 -4.94
C ILE A 23 2.59 8.62 -5.21
N TYR A 24 2.30 9.74 -4.55
CA TYR A 24 1.06 10.49 -4.79
C TYR A 24 0.98 10.99 -6.24
N SER A 25 2.06 11.57 -6.76
CA SER A 25 2.11 11.99 -8.17
C SER A 25 1.87 10.84 -9.14
N ARG A 26 2.28 9.61 -8.83
CA ARG A 26 1.97 8.42 -9.65
C ARG A 26 0.48 8.07 -9.61
N PHE A 27 -0.16 8.12 -8.45
CA PHE A 27 -1.61 7.88 -8.34
C PHE A 27 -2.41 8.93 -9.12
N GLU A 28 -2.08 10.21 -8.92
CA GLU A 28 -2.73 11.33 -9.60
C GLU A 28 -2.54 11.26 -11.12
N GLY A 29 -1.31 10.95 -11.58
CA GLY A 29 -1.00 10.76 -13.00
C GLY A 29 -1.75 9.59 -13.65
N ALA A 30 -2.16 8.60 -12.87
CA ALA A 30 -3.01 7.49 -13.34
C ALA A 30 -4.52 7.79 -13.28
N GLY A 31 -4.88 9.03 -12.94
CA GLY A 31 -6.27 9.48 -12.82
C GLY A 31 -6.96 8.99 -11.55
N LEU A 32 -6.20 8.65 -10.50
CA LEU A 32 -6.74 8.35 -9.17
C LEU A 32 -6.71 9.60 -8.29
N LYS A 33 -7.78 9.83 -7.54
CA LYS A 33 -7.86 10.90 -6.55
C LYS A 33 -7.56 10.35 -5.16
N ILE A 34 -6.73 11.05 -4.40
CA ILE A 34 -6.52 10.74 -2.99
C ILE A 34 -7.61 11.48 -2.19
N VAL A 35 -8.66 10.78 -1.79
CA VAL A 35 -9.83 11.41 -1.12
C VAL A 35 -9.71 11.45 0.41
N ALA A 36 -8.80 10.65 0.96
CA ALA A 36 -8.41 10.70 2.36
C ALA A 36 -6.97 10.21 2.49
N SER A 37 -6.21 10.81 3.40
CA SER A 37 -4.89 10.31 3.78
C SER A 37 -4.59 10.57 5.25
N ARG A 38 -3.87 9.65 5.89
CA ARG A 38 -3.47 9.75 7.30
C ARG A 38 -2.12 9.07 7.51
N MET A 39 -1.19 9.79 8.15
CA MET A 39 0.01 9.17 8.71
C MET A 39 -0.33 8.50 10.04
N ALA A 40 0.13 7.27 10.23
CA ALA A 40 -0.08 6.53 11.47
C ALA A 40 1.12 5.64 11.77
N HIS A 41 1.39 5.41 13.05
CA HIS A 41 2.24 4.30 13.49
C HIS A 41 1.31 3.21 14.01
N LEU A 42 1.24 2.08 13.31
CA LEU A 42 0.34 0.99 13.68
C LEU A 42 0.82 0.31 14.97
N SER A 43 -0.12 0.03 15.89
CA SER A 43 0.17 -0.91 16.96
C SER A 43 0.22 -2.34 16.41
N ARG A 44 0.89 -3.26 17.14
CA ARG A 44 0.87 -4.68 16.78
C ARG A 44 -0.55 -5.22 16.65
N ALA A 45 -1.43 -4.86 17.59
CA ALA A 45 -2.82 -5.30 17.57
C ALA A 45 -3.58 -4.80 16.33
N ASP A 46 -3.34 -3.56 15.89
CA ASP A 46 -3.97 -3.03 14.69
C ASP A 46 -3.45 -3.71 13.42
N ALA A 47 -2.13 -3.92 13.33
CA ALA A 47 -1.52 -4.62 12.21
C ALA A 47 -1.98 -6.08 12.11
N GLU A 48 -2.03 -6.81 13.22
CA GLU A 48 -2.52 -8.19 13.26
C GLU A 48 -3.99 -8.30 12.87
N LYS A 49 -4.84 -7.39 13.36
CA LYS A 49 -6.25 -7.31 12.96
C LYS A 49 -6.40 -7.02 11.47
N PHE A 50 -5.62 -6.07 10.95
CA PHE A 50 -5.67 -5.69 9.54
C PHE A 50 -5.22 -6.83 8.62
N TYR A 51 -4.16 -7.55 8.98
CA TYR A 51 -3.63 -8.67 8.20
C TYR A 51 -4.18 -10.04 8.61
N ALA A 52 -5.28 -10.10 9.38
CA ALA A 52 -5.81 -11.35 9.92
C ALA A 52 -6.12 -12.41 8.85
N VAL A 53 -6.46 -11.98 7.62
CA VAL A 53 -6.65 -12.88 6.47
C VAL A 53 -5.40 -13.69 6.11
N HIS A 54 -4.21 -13.21 6.50
CA HIS A 54 -2.93 -13.87 6.31
C HIS A 54 -2.43 -14.59 7.57
N ALA A 55 -3.21 -14.68 8.65
CA ALA A 55 -2.74 -15.22 9.94
C ALA A 55 -2.19 -16.65 9.87
N ALA A 56 -2.69 -17.48 8.95
CA ALA A 56 -2.21 -18.85 8.73
C ALA A 56 -0.95 -18.94 7.85
N ARG A 57 -0.45 -17.81 7.32
CA ARG A 57 0.70 -17.78 6.41
C ARG A 57 2.01 -17.73 7.21
N PRO A 58 3.07 -18.42 6.76
CA PRO A 58 4.34 -18.49 7.49
C PRO A 58 5.03 -17.13 7.64
N PHE A 59 4.75 -16.17 6.75
CA PHE A 59 5.31 -14.81 6.78
C PHE A 59 4.49 -13.81 7.58
N PHE A 60 3.38 -14.22 8.22
CA PHE A 60 2.46 -13.28 8.90
C PHE A 60 3.16 -12.45 9.97
N LYS A 61 3.98 -13.10 10.80
CA LYS A 61 4.72 -12.44 11.87
C LYS A 61 5.69 -11.40 11.32
N ASP A 62 6.47 -11.77 10.30
CA ASP A 62 7.42 -10.85 9.66
C ASP A 62 6.72 -9.67 8.99
N LEU A 63 5.55 -9.90 8.39
CA LEU A 63 4.71 -8.84 7.81
C LEU A 63 4.23 -7.86 8.89
N VAL A 64 3.72 -8.36 10.01
CA VAL A 64 3.29 -7.52 11.15
C VAL A 64 4.47 -6.74 11.70
N ASP A 65 5.60 -7.41 11.97
CA ASP A 65 6.82 -6.79 12.51
C ASP A 65 7.35 -5.69 11.58
N PHE A 66 7.29 -5.92 10.26
CA PHE A 66 7.65 -4.90 9.28
C PHE A 66 6.69 -3.71 9.30
N MET A 67 5.37 -3.95 9.33
CA MET A 67 4.37 -2.88 9.26
C MET A 67 4.33 -2.01 10.52
N ILE A 68 4.78 -2.51 11.67
CA ILE A 68 4.92 -1.72 12.91
C ILE A 68 6.31 -1.12 13.11
N SER A 69 7.26 -1.37 12.21
CA SER A 69 8.65 -0.91 12.33
C SER A 69 8.82 0.62 12.21
N GLY A 70 7.80 1.32 11.72
CA GLY A 70 7.80 2.76 11.58
C GLY A 70 6.45 3.31 11.10
N PRO A 71 6.39 4.63 10.80
CA PRO A 71 5.17 5.26 10.32
C PRO A 71 4.78 4.77 8.92
N VAL A 72 3.49 4.64 8.68
CA VAL A 72 2.87 4.36 7.38
C VAL A 72 2.00 5.53 6.95
N MET A 73 1.82 5.69 5.64
CA MET A 73 0.72 6.52 5.11
C MET A 73 -0.41 5.60 4.67
N ILE A 74 -1.61 5.86 5.19
CA ILE A 74 -2.83 5.16 4.82
C ILE A 74 -3.66 6.11 3.96
N GLN A 75 -4.11 5.67 2.79
CA GLN A 75 -4.87 6.50 1.87
C GLN A 75 -6.04 5.76 1.23
N VAL A 76 -7.08 6.53 0.93
CA VAL A 76 -8.21 6.10 0.10
C VAL A 76 -8.04 6.70 -1.30
N LEU A 77 -7.95 5.82 -2.30
CA LEU A 77 -7.87 6.18 -3.70
C LEU A 77 -9.25 6.01 -4.34
N GLU A 78 -9.69 7.01 -5.11
CA GLU A 78 -10.97 7.03 -5.81
C GLU A 78 -10.78 7.27 -7.31
N GLY A 79 -11.53 6.55 -8.15
CA GLY A 79 -11.53 6.76 -9.59
C GLY A 79 -12.19 5.62 -10.35
N GLU A 80 -12.30 5.76 -11.67
CA GLU A 80 -12.74 4.65 -12.53
C GLU A 80 -11.69 3.55 -12.55
N GLY A 81 -12.09 2.33 -12.15
CA GLY A 81 -11.20 1.16 -12.05
C GLY A 81 -10.12 1.30 -10.98
N ALA A 82 -10.39 2.01 -9.88
CA ALA A 82 -9.41 2.33 -8.85
C ALA A 82 -8.71 1.11 -8.27
N ILE A 83 -9.42 0.00 -8.09
CA ILE A 83 -8.85 -1.23 -7.52
C ILE A 83 -7.78 -1.80 -8.46
N LEU A 84 -8.11 -1.93 -9.76
CA LEU A 84 -7.19 -2.44 -10.77
C LEU A 84 -6.00 -1.50 -10.99
N LYS A 85 -6.25 -0.19 -11.15
CA LYS A 85 -5.18 0.81 -11.34
C LYS A 85 -4.21 0.85 -10.17
N ASN A 86 -4.71 0.87 -8.93
CA ASN A 86 -3.85 0.81 -7.76
C ASN A 86 -2.99 -0.46 -7.79
N ARG A 87 -3.61 -1.60 -8.13
CA ARG A 87 -2.94 -2.90 -8.22
C ARG A 87 -1.83 -2.94 -9.28
N ASP A 88 -2.04 -2.28 -10.41
CA ASP A 88 -1.07 -2.22 -11.50
C ASP A 88 0.08 -1.24 -11.17
N LEU A 89 -0.22 -0.10 -10.53
CA LEU A 89 0.77 0.88 -10.08
C LEU A 89 1.69 0.36 -8.97
N MET A 90 1.17 -0.49 -8.07
CA MET A 90 1.98 -1.19 -7.07
C MET A 90 2.96 -2.18 -7.72
N GLY A 91 2.65 -2.67 -8.92
CA GLY A 91 3.45 -3.65 -9.65
C GLY A 91 3.42 -5.05 -9.05
N ALA A 92 4.29 -5.92 -9.57
CA ALA A 92 4.37 -7.31 -9.12
C ALA A 92 4.87 -7.41 -7.68
N THR A 93 4.20 -8.21 -6.86
CA THR A 93 4.60 -8.51 -5.47
C THR A 93 5.96 -9.23 -5.38
N ASP A 94 6.42 -9.83 -6.47
CA ASP A 94 7.74 -10.46 -6.59
C ASP A 94 8.75 -9.46 -7.20
N PRO A 95 9.78 -9.02 -6.45
CA PRO A 95 10.81 -8.10 -6.95
C PRO A 95 11.54 -8.62 -8.20
N LYS A 96 11.57 -9.95 -8.40
CA LYS A 96 12.19 -10.56 -9.59
C LYS A 96 11.31 -10.50 -10.83
N LYS A 97 10.01 -10.24 -10.68
CA LYS A 97 9.03 -10.07 -11.77
C LYS A 97 8.54 -8.62 -11.91
N ALA A 98 9.10 -7.72 -11.12
CA ALA A 98 8.80 -6.30 -11.19
C ALA A 98 9.39 -5.69 -12.47
N GLU A 99 8.55 -5.11 -13.33
CA GLU A 99 9.04 -4.27 -14.42
C GLU A 99 9.87 -3.10 -13.84
N LYS A 100 10.88 -2.64 -14.59
CA LYS A 100 11.77 -1.53 -14.19
C LYS A 100 10.93 -0.34 -13.73
N GLY A 101 10.87 -0.10 -12.42
CA GLY A 101 10.16 1.03 -11.82
C GLY A 101 9.11 0.66 -10.75
N THR A 102 8.81 -0.62 -10.57
CA THR A 102 7.89 -1.12 -9.53
C THR A 102 8.68 -1.73 -8.36
N LYS A 103 8.45 -1.26 -7.13
CA LYS A 103 9.03 -1.85 -5.91
C LYS A 103 7.92 -2.69 -5.28
N GLY A 104 8.09 -4.01 -5.32
CA GLY A 104 7.07 -4.96 -4.91
C GLY A 104 6.61 -4.72 -3.47
N GLU A 105 5.31 -4.44 -3.32
CA GLU A 105 4.66 -4.37 -2.03
C GLU A 105 3.49 -5.36 -1.96
N PHE A 106 3.50 -6.15 -0.89
CA PHE A 106 2.49 -7.14 -0.53
C PHE A 106 1.06 -6.61 -0.62
N ARG A 107 0.20 -7.36 -1.32
CA ARG A 107 -1.24 -7.09 -1.50
C ARG A 107 -2.03 -7.56 -0.26
N PRO A 108 -3.08 -6.85 0.17
CA PRO A 108 -4.03 -7.40 1.14
C PRO A 108 -4.67 -8.70 0.64
#